data_AF-A0A6B2GD34-F1
#
_entry.id   AF-A0A6B2GD34-F1
#
_cell.length_a   1.000
_cell.length_b   1.000
_cell.length_c   1.000
_cell.angle_alpha   90.00
_cell.angle_beta   90.00
_cell.angle_gamma   90.00
#
_symmetry.space_group_name_H-M   'P 1'
#
loop_
_entity.id
_entity.type
_entity.pdbx_description
1 polymer ?
#
loop_
_entity_poly.entity_id
_entity_poly.type
_entity_poly.pdbx_seq_one_letter_code
_entity_poly.pdbx_strand_id
1 'polypeptide(L)'
;KNRVSSSSFDDIYLVFEKMDTDLSQVLKAQRLKPDHVCYFTYQLLRGLKYLHSANIVHRDLKPSNLLVNSNCDLKICDFGLARVTIPKNIFSAIMTEYVATRWYRAPEIMLNSRCYGLAIDIWSVGCILG
;
A
#
# COMPACT_ATOMS: atom_id res chain seq x y z
N LYS A 1 36.38 -20.15 -21.57
CA LYS A 1 36.37 -20.03 -20.09
C LYS A 1 36.65 -18.57 -19.73
N ASN A 2 35.63 -17.72 -19.70
CA ASN A 2 35.80 -16.31 -19.31
C ASN A 2 35.54 -16.18 -17.81
N ARG A 3 36.58 -15.83 -17.06
CA ARG A 3 36.48 -15.42 -15.66
C ARG A 3 35.67 -14.13 -15.61
N VAL A 4 34.47 -14.19 -15.03
CA VAL A 4 33.77 -12.99 -14.57
C VAL A 4 34.55 -12.49 -13.35
N SER A 5 35.14 -11.31 -13.47
CA SER A 5 35.72 -10.59 -12.35
C SER A 5 34.63 -10.33 -11.32
N SER A 6 34.94 -10.55 -10.04
CA SER A 6 34.07 -10.25 -8.90
C SER A 6 33.83 -8.74 -8.78
N SER A 7 32.94 -8.20 -9.60
CA SER A 7 32.35 -6.87 -9.39
C SER A 7 31.39 -6.99 -8.20
N SER A 8 31.64 -6.19 -7.16
CA SER A 8 30.78 -6.06 -5.99
C SER A 8 29.33 -5.81 -6.43
N PHE A 9 28.42 -6.70 -6.04
CA PHE A 9 26.99 -6.51 -6.29
C PHE A 9 26.46 -5.49 -5.26
N ASP A 10 26.37 -4.22 -5.64
CA ASP A 10 25.80 -3.14 -4.80
C ASP A 10 24.27 -3.03 -4.92
N ASP A 11 23.64 -3.90 -5.71
CA ASP A 11 22.21 -3.89 -5.99
C ASP A 11 21.43 -4.94 -5.17
N ILE A 12 20.24 -4.55 -4.69
CA ILE A 12 19.29 -5.45 -4.03
C ILE A 12 18.17 -5.78 -5.01
N TYR A 13 18.02 -7.07 -5.34
CA TYR A 13 16.92 -7.57 -6.15
C TYR A 13 15.90 -8.29 -5.26
N LEU A 14 14.65 -7.83 -5.31
CA LEU A 14 13.53 -8.46 -4.63
C LEU A 14 12.70 -9.23 -5.66
N VAL A 15 12.65 -10.55 -5.53
CA VAL A 15 11.89 -11.44 -6.42
C VAL A 15 10.58 -11.83 -5.73
N PHE A 16 9.46 -11.60 -6.41
CA PHE A 16 8.11 -11.91 -5.93
C PHE A 16 7.35 -12.74 -6.96
N GLU A 17 6.18 -13.24 -6.55
CA GLU A 17 5.23 -13.79 -7.51
C GLU A 17 4.77 -12.72 -8.51
N LYS A 18 4.58 -13.12 -9.77
CA LYS A 18 4.10 -12.22 -10.82
C LYS A 18 2.59 -12.03 -10.69
N MET A 19 2.17 -10.77 -10.61
CA MET A 19 0.78 -10.35 -10.80
C MET A 19 0.60 -9.84 -12.22
N ASP A 20 -0.64 -9.82 -12.74
CA ASP A 20 -0.89 -9.47 -14.14
C ASP A 20 -0.95 -7.96 -14.37
N THR A 21 -1.53 -7.21 -13.42
CA THR A 21 -1.67 -5.76 -13.49
C THR A 21 -1.93 -5.17 -12.10
N ASP A 22 -2.13 -3.86 -12.00
CA ASP A 22 -2.67 -3.18 -10.82
C ASP A 22 -4.12 -2.71 -11.04
N LEU A 23 -4.81 -2.38 -9.94
CA LEU A 23 -6.19 -1.95 -9.93
C LEU A 23 -6.38 -0.60 -10.64
N SER A 24 -5.39 0.29 -10.68
CA SER A 24 -5.49 1.56 -11.43
C SER A 24 -5.68 1.30 -12.91
N GLN A 25 -4.93 0.36 -13.48
CA GLN A 25 -5.06 0.01 -14.90
C GLN A 25 -6.38 -0.68 -15.20
N VAL A 26 -6.88 -1.54 -14.29
CA VAL A 26 -8.21 -2.15 -14.45
C VAL A 26 -9.31 -1.08 -14.46
N LEU A 27 -9.27 -0.13 -13.53
CA LEU A 27 -10.27 0.94 -13.42
C LEU A 27 -10.26 1.90 -14.62
N LYS A 28 -9.12 2.09 -15.29
CA LYS A 28 -9.03 2.85 -16.53
C LYS A 28 -9.60 2.09 -17.73
N ALA A 29 -9.43 0.77 -17.76
CA ALA A 29 -9.84 -0.07 -18.88
C ALA A 29 -11.34 -0.41 -18.84
N GLN A 30 -11.90 -0.65 -17.65
CA GLN A 30 -13.29 -1.07 -17.49
C GLN A 30 -13.89 -0.68 -16.14
N ARG A 31 -15.21 -0.58 -16.09
CA ARG A 31 -15.95 -0.47 -14.84
C ARG A 31 -16.05 -1.85 -14.17
N LEU A 32 -15.77 -1.91 -12.88
CA LEU A 32 -15.93 -3.13 -12.09
C LEU A 32 -17.42 -3.41 -11.86
N LYS A 33 -17.77 -4.71 -11.88
CA LYS A 33 -19.07 -5.20 -11.45
C LYS A 33 -19.17 -5.13 -9.92
N PRO A 34 -20.38 -5.00 -9.34
CA PRO A 34 -20.56 -5.00 -7.88
C PRO A 34 -19.88 -6.17 -7.17
N ASP A 35 -19.92 -7.36 -7.75
CA ASP A 35 -19.28 -8.56 -7.18
C ASP A 35 -17.74 -8.43 -7.12
N HIS A 36 -17.11 -7.85 -8.16
CA HIS A 36 -15.68 -7.58 -8.15
C HIS A 36 -15.31 -6.54 -7.09
N VAL A 37 -16.13 -5.48 -6.95
CA VAL A 37 -15.93 -4.46 -5.92
C VAL A 37 -15.99 -5.10 -4.53
N CYS A 38 -17.02 -5.91 -4.26
CA CYS A 38 -17.16 -6.64 -3.00
C CYS A 38 -15.95 -7.55 -2.73
N TYR A 39 -15.53 -8.32 -3.74
CA TYR A 39 -14.43 -9.27 -3.60
C TYR A 39 -13.07 -8.60 -3.38
N PHE A 40 -12.76 -7.53 -4.14
CA PHE A 40 -11.53 -6.76 -3.93
C PHE A 40 -11.54 -6.02 -2.58
N THR A 41 -12.67 -5.48 -2.17
CA THR A 41 -12.84 -4.86 -0.84
C THR A 41 -12.52 -5.86 0.27
N TYR A 42 -13.10 -7.05 0.18
CA TYR A 42 -12.87 -8.12 1.15
C TYR A 42 -11.38 -8.47 1.25
N GLN A 43 -10.72 -8.69 0.12
CA GLN A 43 -9.30 -9.05 0.09
C GLN A 43 -8.41 -7.93 0.63
N LEU A 44 -8.68 -6.67 0.27
CA LEU A 44 -7.95 -5.51 0.77
C LEU A 44 -8.09 -5.37 2.29
N LEU A 45 -9.31 -5.46 2.82
CA LEU A 45 -9.57 -5.40 4.27
C LEU A 45 -8.97 -6.60 5.01
N ARG A 46 -8.97 -7.79 4.40
CA ARG A 46 -8.31 -8.98 4.96
C ARG A 46 -6.80 -8.79 5.05
N GLY A 47 -6.17 -8.22 4.02
CA GLY A 47 -4.74 -7.87 4.03
C GLY A 47 -4.43 -6.79 5.06
N LEU A 48 -5.25 -5.75 5.15
CA LEU A 48 -5.10 -4.70 6.16
C LEU A 48 -5.26 -5.20 7.58
N LYS A 49 -6.24 -6.08 7.84
CA LYS A 49 -6.39 -6.71 9.16
C LYS A 49 -5.08 -7.39 9.60
N TYR A 50 -4.41 -8.08 8.68
CA TYR A 50 -3.10 -8.69 8.96
C TYR A 50 -2.04 -7.64 9.31
N LEU A 51 -1.87 -6.60 8.49
CA LEU A 51 -0.90 -5.53 8.74
C LEU A 51 -1.17 -4.82 10.08
N HIS A 52 -2.42 -4.45 10.31
CA HIS A 52 -2.85 -3.72 11.49
C HIS A 52 -2.72 -4.57 12.76
N SER A 53 -2.90 -5.89 12.69
CA SER A 53 -2.61 -6.79 13.82
C SER A 53 -1.13 -6.80 14.22
N ALA A 54 -0.22 -6.46 13.30
CA ALA A 54 1.20 -6.29 13.53
C ALA A 54 1.60 -4.82 13.84
N ASN A 55 0.62 -3.93 14.08
CA ASN A 55 0.84 -2.49 14.26
C ASN A 55 1.54 -1.83 13.06
N ILE A 56 1.36 -2.35 11.84
CA ILE A 56 1.93 -1.76 10.62
C ILE A 56 0.86 -0.93 9.91
N VAL A 57 1.17 0.34 9.62
CA VAL A 57 0.37 1.21 8.76
C VAL A 57 1.03 1.28 7.39
N HIS A 58 0.26 1.11 6.31
CA HIS A 58 0.78 1.16 4.94
C HIS A 58 1.08 2.59 4.48
N ARG A 59 0.17 3.54 4.77
CA ARG A 59 0.33 4.99 4.53
C ARG A 59 0.30 5.46 3.07
N ASP A 60 0.20 4.55 2.11
CA ASP A 60 0.18 4.87 0.66
C ASP A 60 -0.70 3.87 -0.10
N LEU A 61 -1.85 3.53 0.47
CA LEU A 61 -2.84 2.73 -0.25
C LEU A 61 -3.47 3.58 -1.34
N LYS A 62 -3.39 3.06 -2.57
CA LYS A 62 -3.94 3.64 -3.79
C LYS A 62 -4.09 2.52 -4.83
N PRO A 63 -4.92 2.67 -5.88
CA PRO A 63 -5.17 1.59 -6.83
C PRO A 63 -3.92 1.02 -7.52
N SER A 64 -2.87 1.83 -7.74
CA SER A 64 -1.62 1.34 -8.33
C SER A 64 -0.79 0.45 -7.39
N ASN A 65 -1.05 0.50 -6.08
CA ASN A 65 -0.39 -0.33 -5.07
C ASN A 65 -1.23 -1.57 -4.70
N LEU A 66 -2.28 -1.86 -5.48
CA LEU A 66 -3.14 -3.02 -5.36
C LEU A 66 -2.97 -3.86 -6.63
N LEU A 67 -2.11 -4.86 -6.55
CA LEU A 67 -1.84 -5.78 -7.66
C LEU A 67 -2.98 -6.79 -7.78
N VAL A 68 -3.37 -7.10 -9.02
CA VAL A 68 -4.44 -8.04 -9.33
C VAL A 68 -4.04 -9.00 -10.45
N ASN A 69 -4.61 -10.19 -10.45
CA ASN A 69 -4.40 -11.20 -11.48
C ASN A 69 -5.74 -11.60 -12.15
N SER A 70 -5.63 -12.45 -13.18
CA SER A 70 -6.78 -13.01 -13.92
C SER A 70 -7.77 -13.82 -13.07
N ASN A 71 -7.34 -14.34 -11.92
CA ASN A 71 -8.22 -15.01 -10.94
C ASN A 71 -8.94 -14.03 -10.00
N CYS A 72 -8.76 -12.73 -10.19
CA CYS A 72 -9.22 -11.67 -9.28
C CYS A 72 -8.61 -11.76 -7.87
N ASP A 73 -7.44 -12.38 -7.72
CA ASP A 73 -6.68 -12.29 -6.46
C ASP A 73 -6.06 -10.90 -6.34
N LEU A 74 -6.13 -10.31 -5.15
CA LEU A 74 -5.59 -8.99 -4.84
C LEU A 74 -4.45 -9.09 -3.84
N LYS A 75 -3.34 -8.38 -4.12
CA LYS A 75 -2.19 -8.25 -3.22
C LYS A 75 -1.80 -6.79 -3.04
N ILE A 76 -1.58 -6.40 -1.79
CA ILE A 76 -1.07 -5.08 -1.42
C ILE A 76 0.44 -5.06 -1.65
N CYS A 77 0.96 -4.03 -2.33
CA CYS A 77 2.39 -3.87 -2.59
C CYS A 77 2.88 -2.45 -2.24
N ASP A 78 4.20 -2.25 -2.37
CA ASP A 78 4.89 -0.98 -2.09
C ASP A 78 4.79 -0.51 -0.62
N PHE A 79 5.56 -1.19 0.22
CA PHE A 79 5.69 -0.87 1.64
C PHE A 79 6.78 0.18 1.93
N GLY A 80 7.29 0.90 0.92
CA GLY A 80 8.40 1.86 1.10
C GLY A 80 8.09 2.97 2.12
N LEU A 81 6.81 3.32 2.26
CA LEU A 81 6.33 4.35 3.18
C LEU A 81 5.71 3.80 4.47
N ALA A 82 5.63 2.47 4.60
CA ALA A 82 5.02 1.81 5.74
C ALA A 82 5.79 2.06 7.04
N ARG A 83 5.07 2.10 8.16
CA ARG A 83 5.63 2.38 9.49
C ARG A 83 4.93 1.57 10.57
N VAL A 84 5.69 1.18 11.60
CA VAL A 84 5.14 0.58 12.82
C VAL A 84 4.56 1.69 13.71
N THR A 85 3.30 1.58 14.11
CA THR A 85 2.71 2.44 15.13
C THR A 85 3.21 1.99 16.49
N ILE A 86 4.05 2.81 17.13
CA ILE A 86 4.51 2.56 18.50
C ILE A 86 3.49 3.21 19.44
N PRO A 87 2.72 2.44 20.22
CA PRO A 87 1.83 3.03 21.19
C PRO A 87 2.67 3.65 22.31
N LYS A 88 2.55 4.99 22.46
CA LYS A 88 3.13 5.79 23.56
C LYS A 88 4.66 5.84 23.56
N ASN A 89 5.26 6.77 22.82
CA ASN A 89 6.43 7.51 23.29
C ASN A 89 6.61 8.84 22.55
N ILE A 90 7.13 9.81 23.31
CA ILE A 90 7.06 11.28 23.20
C ILE A 90 7.79 11.90 22.00
N PHE A 91 8.41 11.08 21.16
CA PHE A 91 8.97 11.52 19.89
C PHE A 91 8.02 11.07 18.79
N SER A 92 7.00 11.89 18.54
CA SER A 92 6.29 11.90 17.26
C SER A 92 7.35 12.20 16.20
N ALA A 93 8.07 11.16 15.80
CA ALA A 93 9.12 11.19 14.80
C ALA A 93 8.58 12.06 13.68
N ILE A 94 9.30 13.14 13.40
CA ILE A 94 8.99 14.10 12.35
C ILE A 94 8.61 13.28 11.12
N MET A 95 7.31 13.12 10.94
CA MET A 95 6.75 12.29 9.90
C MET A 95 6.92 13.16 8.68
N THR A 96 8.02 12.91 7.96
CA THR A 96 8.59 13.78 6.93
C THR A 96 7.50 14.35 6.04
N GLU A 97 7.60 15.63 5.69
CA GLU A 97 6.67 16.27 4.77
C GLU A 97 6.60 15.47 3.44
N TYR A 98 5.43 14.91 3.15
CA TYR A 98 5.26 13.87 2.13
C TYR A 98 4.90 14.47 0.75
N VAL A 99 5.87 14.42 -0.17
CA VAL A 99 5.72 14.71 -1.60
C VAL A 99 5.15 13.48 -2.33
N ALA A 100 3.84 13.22 -2.20
CA ALA A 100 3.17 12.12 -2.93
C ALA A 100 1.68 12.43 -3.18
N THR A 101 1.01 11.55 -3.93
CA THR A 101 -0.38 11.70 -4.40
C THR A 101 -1.34 11.94 -3.25
N ARG A 102 -2.10 13.05 -3.32
CA ARG A 102 -2.95 13.54 -2.21
C ARG A 102 -4.33 12.88 -2.12
N TRP A 103 -4.81 12.25 -3.19
CA TRP A 103 -6.22 11.86 -3.33
C TRP A 103 -6.72 10.81 -2.34
N TYR A 104 -5.84 9.91 -1.88
CA TYR A 104 -6.19 8.82 -0.97
C TYR A 104 -5.82 9.12 0.49
N ARG A 105 -5.44 10.37 0.81
CA ARG A 105 -4.97 10.75 2.14
C ARG A 105 -6.12 11.15 3.04
N ALA A 106 -6.07 10.66 4.28
CA ALA A 106 -6.96 11.08 5.34
C ALA A 106 -6.77 12.58 5.68
N PRO A 107 -7.82 13.31 6.06
CA PRO A 107 -7.77 14.74 6.33
C PRO A 107 -6.78 15.09 7.45
N GLU A 108 -6.61 14.24 8.46
CA GLU A 108 -5.65 14.43 9.56
C GLU A 108 -4.19 14.40 9.08
N ILE A 109 -3.88 13.69 7.99
CA ILE A 109 -2.57 13.73 7.34
C ILE A 109 -2.36 15.08 6.66
N MET A 110 -3.41 15.65 6.07
CA MET A 110 -3.36 16.96 5.41
C MET A 110 -3.27 18.12 6.41
N LEU A 111 -3.88 17.97 7.58
CA LEU A 111 -3.87 18.94 8.68
C LEU A 111 -2.61 18.83 9.57
N ASN A 112 -1.63 18.03 9.17
CA ASN A 112 -0.36 17.82 9.87
C ASN A 112 -0.54 17.37 11.34
N SER A 113 -1.58 16.56 11.60
CA SER A 113 -1.75 15.94 12.91
C SER A 113 -0.53 15.08 13.21
N ARG A 114 0.05 15.23 14.40
CA ARG A 114 1.18 14.39 14.86
C ARG A 114 0.72 13.04 15.41
N CYS A 115 -0.60 12.88 15.54
CA CYS A 115 -1.26 11.68 16.03
C CYS A 115 -2.13 11.12 14.90
N TYR A 116 -1.57 10.22 14.12
CA TYR A 116 -2.32 9.39 13.18
C TYR A 116 -1.90 7.94 13.34
N GLY A 117 -2.80 7.02 13.01
CA GLY A 117 -2.62 5.60 13.22
C GLY A 117 -3.27 4.77 12.13
N LEU A 118 -3.68 3.56 12.47
CA LEU A 118 -4.24 2.57 11.55
C LEU A 118 -5.46 3.08 10.75
N ALA A 119 -6.20 4.05 11.29
CA ALA A 119 -7.39 4.63 10.67
C ALA A 119 -7.13 5.32 9.32
N ILE A 120 -5.92 5.81 9.05
CA ILE A 120 -5.63 6.49 7.78
C ILE A 120 -5.69 5.53 6.59
N ASP A 121 -5.30 4.27 6.79
CA ASP A 121 -5.40 3.25 5.75
C ASP A 121 -6.87 2.93 5.45
N ILE A 122 -7.75 2.99 6.47
CA ILE A 122 -9.19 2.80 6.32
C ILE A 122 -9.81 3.95 5.50
N TRP A 123 -9.35 5.19 5.70
CA TRP A 123 -9.74 6.30 4.83
C TRP A 123 -9.35 6.03 3.37
N SER A 124 -8.10 5.62 3.13
CA SER A 124 -7.63 5.29 1.79
C SER A 124 -8.47 4.19 1.14
N VAL A 125 -8.87 3.15 1.89
CA VAL A 125 -9.82 2.14 1.41
C VAL A 125 -11.12 2.80 0.97
N GLY A 126 -11.71 3.67 1.79
CA GLY A 126 -12.94 4.40 1.43
C GLY A 126 -12.81 5.16 0.10
N CYS A 127 -11.69 5.84 -0.11
CA CYS A 127 -11.39 6.54 -1.37
C CYS A 127 -11.18 5.61 -2.58
N ILE A 128 -10.79 4.34 -2.38
CA ILE A 128 -10.62 3.35 -3.46
C ILE A 128 -11.97 2.73 -3.86
N LEU A 129 -12.93 2.68 -2.93
CA LEU A 129 -14.25 2.08 -3.15
C LEU A 129 -15.29 3.06 -3.71
N GLY A 130 -15.16 4.34 -3.40
CA GLY A 130 -16.04 5.42 -3.86
C GLY A 130 -15.73 5.87 -5.29
#